data_AF-A0AA36KB33-F1
#
_entry.id   AF-A0AA36KB33-F1
#
_cell.length_a   1.000
_cell.length_b   1.000
_cell.length_c   1.000
_cell.angle_alpha   90.00
_cell.angle_beta   90.00
_cell.angle_gamma   90.00
#
_symmetry.space_group_name_H-M   'P 1'
#
loop_
_entity.id
_entity.type
_entity.pdbx_description
1 polymer ?
#
loop_
_entity_poly.entity_id
_entity_poly.type
_entity_poly.pdbx_seq_one_letter_code
_entity_poly.pdbx_strand_id
1 'polypeptide(L)'
;MSTVTTVESIAELTAIQSPEEGQTVYVKSYYQGLNKGGGKFIYASGKKAINDYGLTINGWVREFDCVPNVFMFGAIGDNTNNDTDAFQKAVDAVTDLYVPRGVFLCNVNLKKSFNITGSGKESILKPYDINKPILTNINISSLSWSNDSVSNLALKSSNFTGVGFSYGVLPAVNDYYGVGRVVMNNVWFSGFMHGIRKVNGNIGNKYYNCNFENCKYGVYASSNQVAIPNSLAIMHSGCDMYYSCNFSENAIAGAAYYDKTHGTGQWLFNHCTFQFNKGFGLFMDFDIPSTLFSPIIIMNSWFEENGGNQVVIDRVNGTSQSMNSEARYISGTIDVVVVGSEDSKTRLGIGVDKPKSTLHIHDKSLPMLQLTSDSTGSEDRNNGGLIYVTESDLMIQNKENGRLYLVNSAGMVELDLSGNFLSRKGKIGYGGGAGSYILQYSFKDRSVTCNFPSGCVRMAASALGANSSVAFVLENNFIYQDDVVIVNVRSMPSGNSDLYSVRASNIKTGSCHIILKNESNTILSEYVEVNFCIVSCGNS
;
A
#
# COMPACT_ATOMS: atom_id res chain seq x y z
N MET A 1 6.19 -37.39 -67.60
CA MET A 1 6.76 -36.12 -67.15
C MET A 1 7.59 -36.40 -65.91
N SER A 2 8.76 -35.77 -65.75
CA SER A 2 9.51 -35.87 -64.48
C SER A 2 8.64 -35.23 -63.40
N THR A 3 8.21 -36.02 -62.42
CA THR A 3 7.43 -35.52 -61.29
C THR A 3 8.30 -34.53 -60.55
N VAL A 4 7.92 -33.25 -60.51
CA VAL A 4 8.64 -32.24 -59.73
C VAL A 4 8.62 -32.70 -58.28
N THR A 5 9.80 -32.94 -57.70
CA THR A 5 9.96 -33.39 -56.31
C THR A 5 10.56 -32.33 -55.41
N THR A 6 11.13 -31.26 -55.97
CA THR A 6 11.73 -30.15 -55.21
C THR A 6 11.56 -28.83 -55.95
N VAL A 7 11.30 -27.76 -55.20
CA VAL A 7 11.21 -26.38 -55.70
C VAL A 7 11.92 -25.41 -54.75
N GLU A 8 12.36 -24.27 -55.26
CA GLU A 8 13.11 -23.27 -54.50
C GLU A 8 12.22 -22.42 -53.57
N SER A 9 10.94 -22.25 -53.92
CA SER A 9 10.03 -21.35 -53.22
C SER A 9 8.56 -21.78 -53.23
N ILE A 10 7.74 -21.15 -52.39
CA ILE A 10 6.26 -21.31 -52.42
C ILE A 10 5.67 -20.76 -53.74
N ALA A 11 6.29 -19.75 -54.33
CA ALA A 11 5.88 -19.24 -55.64
C ALA A 11 6.04 -20.32 -56.72
N GLU A 12 7.13 -21.09 -56.69
CA GLU A 12 7.33 -22.21 -57.60
C GLU A 12 6.41 -23.40 -57.30
N LEU A 13 6.14 -23.71 -56.03
CA LEU A 13 5.17 -24.74 -55.64
C LEU A 13 3.79 -24.47 -56.25
N THR A 14 3.33 -23.23 -56.13
CA THR A 14 2.01 -22.81 -56.64
C THR A 14 1.95 -22.66 -58.16
N ALA A 15 3.10 -22.58 -58.83
CA ALA A 15 3.19 -22.55 -60.28
C ALA A 15 3.08 -23.94 -60.94
N ILE A 16 3.21 -25.03 -60.18
CA ILE A 16 3.07 -26.41 -60.68
C ILE A 16 1.69 -26.58 -61.31
N GLN A 17 1.67 -26.84 -62.63
CA GLN A 17 0.45 -27.09 -63.39
C GLN A 17 0.01 -28.55 -63.23
N SER A 18 -1.29 -28.75 -63.09
CA SER A 18 -1.93 -30.08 -63.03
C SER A 18 -1.31 -31.05 -62.00
N PRO A 19 -1.19 -30.66 -60.71
CA PRO A 19 -0.66 -31.55 -59.68
C PRO A 19 -1.57 -32.78 -59.48
N GLU A 20 -0.93 -33.93 -59.23
CA GLU A 20 -1.60 -35.22 -59.05
C GLU A 20 -1.91 -35.49 -57.57
N GLU A 21 -3.01 -36.19 -57.27
CA GLU A 21 -3.36 -36.57 -55.89
C GLU A 21 -2.21 -37.35 -55.23
N GLY A 22 -1.80 -36.93 -54.04
CA GLY A 22 -0.67 -37.52 -53.31
C GLY A 22 0.72 -37.09 -53.81
N GLN A 23 0.81 -36.23 -54.83
CA GLN A 23 2.10 -35.71 -55.30
C GLN A 23 2.82 -35.02 -54.15
N THR A 24 4.09 -35.36 -53.96
CA THR A 24 4.93 -34.82 -52.90
C THR A 24 5.99 -33.89 -53.47
N VAL A 25 6.10 -32.69 -52.91
CA VAL A 25 7.13 -31.70 -53.28
C VAL A 25 7.82 -31.18 -52.02
N TYR A 26 9.14 -31.16 -52.04
CA TYR A 26 9.94 -30.47 -51.04
C TYR A 26 10.21 -29.02 -51.46
N VAL A 27 9.78 -28.06 -50.65
CA VAL A 27 10.03 -26.64 -50.85
C VAL A 27 11.22 -26.23 -49.99
N LYS A 28 12.29 -25.70 -50.60
CA LYS A 28 13.51 -25.31 -49.85
C LYS A 28 13.29 -24.13 -48.91
N SER A 29 12.49 -23.14 -49.32
CA SER A 29 12.28 -21.91 -48.56
C SER A 29 10.93 -21.28 -48.92
N TYR A 30 10.38 -20.40 -48.09
CA TYR A 30 9.16 -19.66 -48.44
C TYR A 30 9.43 -18.73 -49.63
N TYR A 31 10.45 -17.89 -49.48
CA TYR A 31 11.03 -17.09 -50.55
C TYR A 31 12.36 -17.70 -51.00
N GLN A 32 12.62 -17.67 -52.31
CA GLN A 32 13.85 -18.20 -52.88
C GLN A 32 15.09 -17.61 -52.20
N GLY A 33 16.07 -18.47 -51.86
CA GLY A 33 17.35 -18.06 -51.27
C GLY A 33 17.31 -17.66 -49.78
N LEU A 34 16.13 -17.51 -49.16
CA LEU A 34 16.03 -17.09 -47.75
C LEU A 34 16.34 -18.23 -46.75
N ASN A 35 16.21 -19.49 -47.19
CA ASN A 35 16.40 -20.69 -46.38
C ASN A 35 15.55 -20.72 -45.09
N LYS A 36 14.31 -20.24 -45.16
CA LYS A 36 13.35 -20.20 -44.04
C LYS A 36 11.96 -20.55 -44.53
N GLY A 37 11.17 -21.27 -43.72
CA GLY A 37 9.76 -21.55 -44.06
C GLY A 37 9.51 -22.62 -45.12
N GLY A 38 10.57 -23.30 -45.59
CA GLY A 38 10.48 -24.49 -46.43
C GLY A 38 9.84 -25.69 -45.71
N GLY A 39 9.69 -26.80 -46.41
CA GLY A 39 9.08 -28.02 -45.89
C GLY A 39 8.53 -28.93 -46.99
N LYS A 40 8.07 -30.12 -46.60
CA LYS A 40 7.44 -31.07 -47.51
C LYS A 40 5.94 -30.78 -47.62
N PHE A 41 5.42 -30.85 -48.85
CA PHE A 41 4.01 -30.65 -49.16
C PHE A 41 3.48 -31.83 -49.95
N ILE A 42 2.23 -32.21 -49.67
CA ILE A 42 1.51 -33.28 -50.35
C ILE A 42 0.24 -32.68 -50.97
N TYR A 43 0.05 -32.85 -52.28
CA TYR A 43 -1.12 -32.34 -52.95
C TYR A 43 -2.35 -33.20 -52.63
N ALA A 44 -3.43 -32.53 -52.22
CA ALA A 44 -4.74 -33.12 -51.99
C ALA A 44 -5.79 -32.27 -52.74
N SER A 45 -6.35 -32.82 -53.82
CA SER A 45 -7.28 -32.13 -54.72
C SER A 45 -8.54 -31.63 -53.99
N GLY A 46 -9.01 -32.36 -52.98
CA GLY A 46 -10.14 -31.96 -52.13
C GLY A 46 -9.89 -30.69 -51.30
N LYS A 47 -8.63 -30.26 -51.15
CA LYS A 47 -8.24 -29.04 -50.43
C LYS A 47 -7.83 -27.89 -51.35
N LYS A 48 -8.06 -28.00 -52.67
CA LYS A 48 -7.67 -26.99 -53.67
C LYS A 48 -8.20 -25.58 -53.37
N ALA A 49 -9.38 -25.48 -52.74
CA ALA A 49 -10.00 -24.20 -52.39
C ALA A 49 -9.46 -23.57 -51.09
N ILE A 50 -8.62 -24.29 -50.33
CA ILE A 50 -8.06 -23.81 -49.06
C ILE A 50 -6.71 -23.14 -49.34
N ASN A 51 -6.57 -21.91 -48.85
CA ASN A 51 -5.31 -21.19 -48.88
C ASN A 51 -5.13 -20.37 -47.59
N ASP A 52 -4.41 -20.94 -46.63
CA ASP A 52 -4.00 -20.26 -45.39
C ASP A 52 -2.60 -19.64 -45.51
N TYR A 53 -2.01 -19.70 -46.72
CA TYR A 53 -0.71 -19.15 -47.08
C TYR A 53 0.51 -19.77 -46.38
N GLY A 54 0.35 -20.88 -45.67
CA GLY A 54 1.48 -21.55 -45.02
C GLY A 54 1.34 -23.07 -44.86
N LEU A 55 0.24 -23.54 -44.27
CA LEU A 55 0.00 -24.97 -44.00
C LEU A 55 -0.76 -25.65 -45.13
N THR A 56 -1.77 -25.00 -45.69
CA THR A 56 -2.49 -25.48 -46.87
C THR A 56 -2.55 -24.36 -47.91
N ILE A 57 -1.94 -24.61 -49.07
CA ILE A 57 -1.80 -23.62 -50.14
C ILE A 57 -2.34 -24.20 -51.44
N ASN A 58 -3.57 -23.85 -51.79
CA ASN A 58 -4.23 -24.27 -53.04
C ASN A 58 -4.21 -25.80 -53.26
N GLY A 59 -4.44 -26.57 -52.20
CA GLY A 59 -4.41 -28.04 -52.22
C GLY A 59 -3.08 -28.66 -51.80
N TRP A 60 -1.98 -27.90 -51.77
CA TRP A 60 -0.72 -28.37 -51.20
C TRP A 60 -0.76 -28.31 -49.68
N VAL A 61 -0.76 -29.48 -49.03
CA VAL A 61 -0.80 -29.62 -47.58
C VAL A 61 0.60 -29.84 -47.05
N ARG A 62 1.07 -28.96 -46.17
CA ARG A 62 2.35 -29.07 -45.48
C ARG A 62 2.35 -30.24 -44.52
N GLU A 63 3.39 -31.04 -44.57
CA GLU A 63 3.71 -32.03 -43.56
C GLU A 63 4.64 -31.39 -42.50
N PHE A 64 4.26 -31.49 -41.23
CA PHE A 64 5.02 -30.97 -40.10
C PHE A 64 4.68 -31.75 -38.82
N ASP A 65 5.67 -31.95 -37.96
CA ASP A 65 5.60 -32.63 -36.66
C ASP A 65 5.90 -31.67 -35.49
N CYS A 66 5.91 -30.37 -35.76
CA CYS A 66 6.25 -29.31 -34.82
C CYS A 66 5.16 -28.23 -34.74
N VAL A 67 5.28 -27.30 -33.79
CA VAL A 67 4.39 -26.13 -33.74
C VAL A 67 4.64 -25.25 -34.98
N PRO A 68 3.60 -24.88 -35.75
CA PRO A 68 3.73 -23.96 -36.88
C PRO A 68 4.44 -22.68 -36.48
N ASN A 69 5.30 -22.18 -37.36
CA ASN A 69 6.07 -20.97 -37.07
C ASN A 69 5.88 -19.90 -38.16
N VAL A 70 6.17 -18.65 -37.79
CA VAL A 70 5.92 -17.48 -38.66
C VAL A 70 6.65 -17.54 -40.01
N PHE A 71 7.80 -18.23 -40.11
CA PHE A 71 8.48 -18.38 -41.40
C PHE A 71 7.69 -19.28 -42.37
N MET A 72 6.91 -20.25 -41.86
CA MET A 72 6.04 -21.08 -42.71
C MET A 72 4.96 -20.27 -43.44
N PHE A 73 4.68 -19.05 -42.99
CA PHE A 73 3.71 -18.10 -43.55
C PHE A 73 4.37 -16.91 -44.26
N GLY A 74 5.69 -16.95 -44.43
CA GLY A 74 6.45 -15.96 -45.19
C GLY A 74 7.04 -14.82 -44.37
N ALA A 75 7.21 -14.96 -43.06
CA ALA A 75 8.00 -13.97 -42.32
C ALA A 75 9.48 -14.07 -42.74
N ILE A 76 10.21 -12.96 -42.66
CA ILE A 76 11.63 -12.82 -42.99
C ILE A 76 12.46 -12.69 -41.71
N GLY A 77 12.03 -11.84 -40.77
CA GLY A 77 12.64 -11.71 -39.44
C GLY A 77 14.08 -11.16 -39.46
N ASP A 78 14.33 -10.16 -40.29
CA ASP A 78 15.66 -9.59 -40.59
C ASP A 78 15.85 -8.14 -40.11
N ASN A 79 14.96 -7.64 -39.26
CA ASN A 79 14.94 -6.25 -38.75
C ASN A 79 14.76 -5.17 -39.85
N THR A 80 14.39 -5.55 -41.08
CA THR A 80 14.28 -4.62 -42.20
C THR A 80 12.93 -4.73 -42.89
N ASN A 81 12.50 -5.95 -43.16
CA ASN A 81 11.27 -6.21 -43.89
C ASN A 81 10.04 -6.11 -42.99
N ASN A 82 8.93 -5.68 -43.59
CA ASN A 82 7.63 -5.70 -42.93
C ASN A 82 7.09 -7.14 -42.88
N ASP A 83 7.06 -7.71 -41.70
CA ASP A 83 6.56 -9.06 -41.44
C ASP A 83 5.07 -9.09 -41.08
N THR A 84 4.38 -7.94 -41.07
CA THR A 84 2.98 -7.82 -40.63
C THR A 84 2.06 -8.81 -41.32
N ASP A 85 2.07 -8.87 -42.66
CA ASP A 85 1.15 -9.71 -43.41
C ASP A 85 1.38 -11.20 -43.17
N ALA A 86 2.65 -11.61 -43.10
CA ALA A 86 3.02 -13.00 -42.83
C ALA A 86 2.62 -13.42 -41.41
N PHE A 87 2.87 -12.55 -40.42
CA PHE A 87 2.50 -12.80 -39.04
C PHE A 87 0.99 -12.82 -38.86
N GLN A 88 0.25 -11.94 -39.53
CA GLN A 88 -1.21 -11.92 -39.53
C GLN A 88 -1.79 -13.22 -40.11
N LYS A 89 -1.28 -13.69 -41.25
CA LYS A 89 -1.65 -14.99 -41.83
C LYS A 89 -1.41 -16.13 -40.84
N ALA A 90 -0.28 -16.12 -40.15
CA ALA A 90 0.05 -17.13 -39.17
C ALA A 90 -0.95 -17.17 -38.00
N VAL A 91 -1.20 -16.03 -37.35
CA VAL A 91 -2.16 -15.98 -36.22
C VAL A 91 -3.60 -16.22 -36.65
N ASP A 92 -3.97 -15.96 -37.91
CA ASP A 92 -5.29 -16.27 -38.45
C ASP A 92 -5.43 -17.78 -38.73
N ALA A 93 -4.36 -18.46 -39.14
CA ALA A 93 -4.35 -19.88 -39.48
C ALA A 93 -4.31 -20.81 -38.26
N VAL A 94 -3.52 -20.47 -37.22
CA VAL A 94 -3.26 -21.38 -36.08
C VAL A 94 -3.59 -20.75 -34.74
N THR A 95 -3.74 -21.56 -33.69
CA THR A 95 -3.84 -21.10 -32.30
C THR A 95 -2.45 -21.05 -31.68
N ASP A 96 -1.72 -22.16 -31.74
CA ASP A 96 -0.34 -22.26 -31.25
C ASP A 96 0.64 -21.83 -32.35
N LEU A 97 1.36 -20.74 -32.09
CA LEU A 97 2.30 -20.14 -33.02
C LEU A 97 3.68 -20.00 -32.38
N TYR A 98 4.68 -20.56 -33.05
CA TYR A 98 6.07 -20.38 -32.68
C TYR A 98 6.71 -19.19 -33.42
N VAL A 99 7.45 -18.37 -32.68
CA VAL A 99 8.25 -17.25 -33.19
C VAL A 99 9.72 -17.62 -33.03
N PRO A 100 10.39 -18.14 -34.08
CA PRO A 100 11.80 -18.49 -33.99
C PRO A 100 12.68 -17.26 -33.73
N ARG A 101 13.95 -17.48 -33.38
CA ARG A 101 14.96 -16.42 -33.32
C ARG A 101 14.93 -15.55 -34.58
N GLY A 102 14.87 -14.24 -34.37
CA GLY A 102 14.77 -13.25 -35.44
C GLY A 102 14.27 -11.90 -34.93
N VAL A 103 14.30 -10.89 -35.79
CA VAL A 103 13.75 -9.57 -35.49
C VAL A 103 12.68 -9.24 -36.51
N PHE A 104 11.43 -9.23 -36.06
CA PHE A 104 10.26 -9.10 -36.91
C PHE A 104 9.66 -7.71 -36.76
N LEU A 105 9.57 -6.96 -37.85
CA LEU A 105 8.86 -5.67 -37.85
C LEU A 105 7.40 -5.95 -38.16
N CYS A 106 6.50 -5.80 -37.18
CA CYS A 106 5.09 -6.15 -37.36
C CYS A 106 4.12 -5.33 -36.52
N ASN A 107 2.86 -5.30 -36.99
CA ASN A 107 1.71 -4.80 -36.24
C ASN A 107 0.51 -5.75 -36.48
N VAL A 108 0.20 -6.62 -35.53
CA VAL A 108 -0.66 -7.79 -35.69
C VAL A 108 -1.94 -7.67 -34.86
N ASN A 109 -3.07 -8.03 -35.45
CA ASN A 109 -4.35 -8.11 -34.77
C ASN A 109 -4.69 -9.55 -34.39
N LEU A 110 -4.91 -9.79 -33.12
CA LEU A 110 -5.28 -11.10 -32.56
C LEU A 110 -6.81 -11.15 -32.45
N LYS A 111 -7.45 -11.87 -33.38
CA LYS A 111 -8.92 -11.86 -33.59
C LYS A 111 -9.64 -13.09 -33.02
N LYS A 112 -8.87 -14.10 -32.62
CA LYS A 112 -9.32 -15.39 -32.06
C LYS A 112 -8.32 -15.80 -30.97
N SER A 113 -8.59 -16.92 -30.29
CA SER A 113 -7.64 -17.47 -29.32
C SER A 113 -6.26 -17.71 -29.89
N PHE A 114 -5.23 -17.48 -29.07
CA PHE A 114 -3.83 -17.50 -29.49
C PHE A 114 -2.91 -17.96 -28.36
N ASN A 115 -1.84 -18.67 -28.74
CA ASN A 115 -0.71 -19.03 -27.89
C ASN A 115 0.58 -18.75 -28.69
N ILE A 116 1.21 -17.60 -28.42
CA ILE A 116 2.42 -17.17 -29.12
C ILE A 116 3.62 -17.47 -28.23
N THR A 117 4.54 -18.31 -28.72
CA THR A 117 5.74 -18.70 -27.96
C THR A 117 7.00 -18.41 -28.77
N GLY A 118 7.98 -17.76 -28.17
CA GLY A 118 9.28 -17.52 -28.80
C GLY A 118 10.42 -18.40 -28.27
N SER A 119 11.63 -18.07 -28.71
CA SER A 119 12.91 -18.70 -28.35
C SER A 119 13.67 -17.92 -27.26
N GLY A 120 12.98 -17.15 -26.42
CA GLY A 120 13.56 -16.24 -25.43
C GLY A 120 13.79 -14.82 -25.99
N LYS A 121 14.74 -14.08 -25.39
CA LYS A 121 15.07 -12.68 -25.75
C LYS A 121 15.51 -12.48 -27.21
N GLU A 122 15.79 -13.55 -27.94
CA GLU A 122 16.22 -13.53 -29.34
C GLU A 122 15.08 -13.61 -30.35
N SER A 123 13.84 -13.89 -29.91
CA SER A 123 12.62 -13.71 -30.70
C SER A 123 12.09 -12.32 -30.43
N ILE A 124 12.42 -11.37 -31.31
CA ILE A 124 12.18 -9.95 -31.09
C ILE A 124 11.09 -9.46 -32.04
N LEU A 125 10.01 -8.93 -31.48
CA LEU A 125 9.01 -8.18 -32.23
C LEU A 125 9.27 -6.69 -32.06
N LYS A 126 9.19 -5.92 -33.14
CA LYS A 126 9.29 -4.46 -33.17
C LYS A 126 8.13 -3.87 -33.96
N PRO A 127 7.70 -2.64 -33.68
CA PRO A 127 6.66 -2.00 -34.48
C PRO A 127 7.22 -1.73 -35.88
N TYR A 128 6.49 -2.14 -36.92
CA TYR A 128 6.75 -1.65 -38.28
C TYR A 128 6.24 -0.21 -38.42
N ASP A 129 5.02 0.04 -37.94
CA ASP A 129 4.39 1.35 -37.79
C ASP A 129 4.35 1.71 -36.30
N ILE A 130 5.14 2.71 -35.90
CA ILE A 130 5.25 3.16 -34.50
C ILE A 130 3.96 3.72 -33.92
N ASN A 131 2.97 4.06 -34.76
CA ASN A 131 1.68 4.58 -34.31
C ASN A 131 0.68 3.46 -33.98
N LYS A 132 1.06 2.20 -34.24
CA LYS A 132 0.24 1.02 -33.97
C LYS A 132 0.92 0.12 -32.93
N PRO A 133 0.16 -0.60 -32.09
CA PRO A 133 0.73 -1.63 -31.25
C PRO A 133 1.37 -2.75 -32.08
N ILE A 134 2.39 -3.42 -31.53
CA ILE A 134 2.93 -4.62 -32.15
C ILE A 134 1.88 -5.73 -32.14
N LEU A 135 1.28 -5.99 -30.98
CA LEU A 135 0.20 -6.95 -30.82
C LEU A 135 -1.04 -6.22 -30.27
N THR A 136 -2.16 -6.34 -30.98
CA THR A 136 -3.45 -5.80 -30.54
C THR A 136 -4.43 -6.93 -30.35
N ASN A 137 -4.85 -7.17 -29.11
CA ASN A 137 -5.89 -8.13 -28.83
C ASN A 137 -7.27 -7.51 -29.06
N ILE A 138 -7.97 -8.03 -30.06
CA ILE A 138 -9.32 -7.63 -30.45
C ILE A 138 -10.26 -8.85 -30.50
N ASN A 139 -9.91 -9.93 -29.79
CA ASN A 139 -10.70 -11.15 -29.74
C ASN A 139 -11.98 -10.92 -28.91
N ILE A 140 -13.03 -10.40 -29.56
CA ILE A 140 -14.35 -10.20 -28.95
C ILE A 140 -15.23 -11.45 -28.98
N SER A 141 -14.77 -12.54 -29.61
CA SER A 141 -15.53 -13.80 -29.68
C SER A 141 -15.63 -14.51 -28.32
N SER A 142 -14.85 -14.03 -27.35
CA SER A 142 -14.77 -14.53 -25.99
C SER A 142 -15.29 -13.51 -24.97
N LEU A 143 -16.60 -13.47 -24.75
CA LEU A 143 -17.08 -13.28 -23.37
C LEU A 143 -16.58 -14.42 -22.44
N SER A 144 -15.88 -15.42 -22.99
CA SER A 144 -15.18 -16.47 -22.28
C SER A 144 -13.89 -15.97 -21.62
N TRP A 145 -13.66 -16.51 -20.42
CA TRP A 145 -12.42 -16.38 -19.66
C TRP A 145 -11.31 -17.22 -20.33
N SER A 146 -10.99 -16.94 -21.61
CA SER A 146 -9.88 -17.57 -22.32
C SER A 146 -8.56 -17.09 -21.72
N ASN A 147 -7.65 -18.02 -21.43
CA ASN A 147 -6.29 -17.73 -20.97
C ASN A 147 -5.34 -17.83 -22.17
N ASP A 148 -5.52 -16.93 -23.14
CA ASP A 148 -4.61 -16.82 -24.29
C ASP A 148 -3.21 -16.44 -23.78
N SER A 149 -2.16 -16.74 -24.55
CA SER A 149 -0.80 -16.61 -24.02
C SER A 149 0.21 -15.98 -24.97
N VAL A 150 1.16 -15.26 -24.37
CA VAL A 150 2.39 -14.79 -25.02
C VAL A 150 3.54 -15.17 -24.12
N SER A 151 4.54 -15.89 -24.64
CA SER A 151 5.65 -16.36 -23.81
C SER A 151 6.99 -16.37 -24.51
N ASN A 152 8.06 -16.25 -23.72
CA ASN A 152 9.45 -16.44 -24.14
C ASN A 152 9.83 -15.59 -25.36
N LEU A 153 9.49 -14.30 -25.39
CA LEU A 153 9.85 -13.40 -26.48
C LEU A 153 10.02 -11.96 -26.00
N ALA A 154 10.68 -11.13 -26.81
CA ALA A 154 10.87 -9.71 -26.52
C ALA A 154 10.05 -8.84 -27.48
N LEU A 155 9.37 -7.83 -26.93
CA LEU A 155 8.80 -6.71 -27.65
C LEU A 155 9.72 -5.51 -27.41
N LYS A 156 10.18 -4.86 -28.48
CA LYS A 156 11.13 -3.75 -28.37
C LYS A 156 10.72 -2.55 -29.23
N SER A 157 10.94 -1.36 -28.71
CA SER A 157 10.89 -0.09 -29.43
C SER A 157 12.06 0.79 -28.99
N SER A 158 12.05 2.06 -29.40
CA SER A 158 13.05 3.06 -29.04
C SER A 158 12.42 4.42 -28.82
N ASN A 159 13.12 5.29 -28.07
CA ASN A 159 12.73 6.69 -27.84
C ASN A 159 11.33 6.86 -27.25
N PHE A 160 10.88 5.91 -26.43
CA PHE A 160 9.55 5.90 -25.82
C PHE A 160 8.42 6.00 -26.85
N THR A 161 8.55 5.32 -28.00
CA THR A 161 7.56 5.32 -29.08
C THR A 161 6.81 3.99 -29.16
N GLY A 162 5.58 4.03 -29.67
CA GLY A 162 4.78 2.83 -29.91
C GLY A 162 4.28 2.12 -28.66
N VAL A 163 3.59 1.02 -28.89
CA VAL A 163 2.97 0.18 -27.86
C VAL A 163 3.37 -1.27 -28.09
N GLY A 164 3.81 -1.96 -27.05
CA GLY A 164 4.15 -3.38 -27.15
C GLY A 164 2.88 -4.22 -27.35
N PHE A 165 2.04 -4.28 -26.32
CA PHE A 165 0.79 -5.02 -26.35
C PHE A 165 -0.39 -4.12 -25.98
N SER A 166 -1.47 -4.17 -26.76
CA SER A 166 -2.69 -3.39 -26.51
C SER A 166 -3.89 -4.30 -26.35
N TYR A 167 -4.68 -4.05 -25.30
CA TYR A 167 -6.01 -4.62 -25.12
C TYR A 167 -7.03 -3.69 -25.77
N GLY A 168 -7.58 -4.11 -26.91
CA GLY A 168 -8.45 -3.28 -27.75
C GLY A 168 -7.71 -2.20 -28.54
N VAL A 169 -8.51 -1.39 -29.25
CA VAL A 169 -8.06 -0.31 -30.16
C VAL A 169 -8.41 1.09 -29.63
N LEU A 170 -7.79 2.12 -30.22
CA LEU A 170 -8.12 3.53 -29.99
C LEU A 170 -8.50 4.25 -31.30
N PRO A 171 -9.58 5.06 -31.31
CA PRO A 171 -10.61 5.16 -30.27
C PRO A 171 -11.38 3.85 -30.12
N ALA A 172 -12.06 3.65 -28.98
CA ALA A 172 -12.91 2.48 -28.80
C ALA A 172 -14.06 2.50 -29.82
N VAL A 173 -14.21 1.45 -30.63
CA VAL A 173 -15.27 1.32 -31.64
C VAL A 173 -16.35 0.28 -31.29
N ASN A 174 -16.18 -0.53 -30.23
CA ASN A 174 -17.18 -1.49 -29.75
C ASN A 174 -16.97 -1.87 -28.26
N ASP A 175 -17.85 -2.75 -27.76
CA ASP A 175 -17.92 -3.34 -26.41
C ASP A 175 -16.69 -4.24 -26.11
N TYR A 176 -15.47 -3.68 -26.07
CA TYR A 176 -14.20 -4.43 -25.85
C TYR A 176 -14.01 -5.00 -24.43
N TYR A 177 -15.07 -5.02 -23.63
CA TYR A 177 -15.10 -5.46 -22.23
C TYR A 177 -14.68 -6.93 -22.02
N GLY A 178 -14.55 -7.69 -23.10
CA GLY A 178 -14.17 -9.10 -23.10
C GLY A 178 -13.14 -9.46 -24.17
N VAL A 179 -12.10 -8.67 -24.43
CA VAL A 179 -11.00 -9.11 -25.33
C VAL A 179 -10.19 -10.31 -24.78
N GLY A 180 -10.76 -11.13 -23.90
CA GLY A 180 -10.09 -12.25 -23.24
C GLY A 180 -9.06 -11.81 -22.19
N ARG A 181 -8.44 -12.80 -21.56
CA ARG A 181 -7.31 -12.62 -20.63
C ARG A 181 -6.05 -13.11 -21.28
N VAL A 182 -4.94 -12.47 -20.94
CA VAL A 182 -3.64 -12.92 -21.42
C VAL A 182 -2.79 -13.34 -20.24
N VAL A 183 -2.22 -14.53 -20.37
CA VAL A 183 -1.11 -15.00 -19.55
C VAL A 183 0.18 -14.68 -20.29
N MET A 184 0.96 -13.75 -19.75
CA MET A 184 2.29 -13.45 -20.26
C MET A 184 3.33 -14.10 -19.37
N ASN A 185 4.21 -14.90 -19.95
CA ASN A 185 5.26 -15.59 -19.20
C ASN A 185 6.63 -15.36 -19.85
N ASN A 186 7.56 -14.78 -19.08
CA ASN A 186 8.93 -14.55 -19.53
C ASN A 186 8.96 -13.68 -20.82
N VAL A 187 8.27 -12.54 -20.76
CA VAL A 187 8.17 -11.56 -21.87
C VAL A 187 8.90 -10.28 -21.49
N TRP A 188 9.67 -9.72 -22.43
CA TRP A 188 10.44 -8.48 -22.22
C TRP A 188 9.87 -7.34 -23.04
N PHE A 189 9.43 -6.28 -22.38
CA PHE A 189 8.98 -5.03 -22.97
C PHE A 189 10.05 -3.97 -22.76
N SER A 190 10.50 -3.32 -23.84
CA SER A 190 11.48 -2.24 -23.72
C SER A 190 11.34 -1.11 -24.74
N GLY A 191 11.62 0.12 -24.30
CA GLY A 191 11.71 1.30 -25.17
C GLY A 191 10.38 1.90 -25.63
N PHE A 192 9.24 1.47 -25.06
CA PHE A 192 7.91 1.87 -25.51
C PHE A 192 7.39 3.15 -24.85
N MET A 193 6.38 3.78 -25.48
CA MET A 193 5.50 4.70 -24.76
C MET A 193 4.71 3.91 -23.70
N HIS A 194 4.10 2.80 -24.11
CA HIS A 194 3.43 1.86 -23.21
C HIS A 194 3.92 0.44 -23.53
N GLY A 195 4.56 -0.24 -22.58
CA GLY A 195 4.87 -1.66 -22.74
C GLY A 195 3.58 -2.45 -22.94
N ILE A 196 2.65 -2.29 -22.00
CA ILE A 196 1.26 -2.74 -22.07
C ILE A 196 0.32 -1.54 -22.03
N ARG A 197 -0.72 -1.55 -22.87
CA ARG A 197 -1.77 -0.55 -22.89
C ARG A 197 -3.16 -1.19 -22.73
N LYS A 198 -3.87 -0.78 -21.68
CA LYS A 198 -5.27 -1.13 -21.39
C LYS A 198 -6.09 0.15 -21.25
N VAL A 199 -6.64 0.69 -22.32
CA VAL A 199 -7.28 2.01 -22.31
C VAL A 199 -8.80 1.98 -22.23
N ASN A 200 -9.39 0.81 -22.44
CA ASN A 200 -10.83 0.61 -22.52
C ASN A 200 -11.33 -0.47 -21.54
N GLY A 201 -10.77 -0.52 -20.33
CA GLY A 201 -11.13 -1.52 -19.31
C GLY A 201 -10.84 -2.97 -19.73
N ASN A 202 -10.09 -3.69 -18.92
CA ASN A 202 -9.84 -5.12 -19.13
C ASN A 202 -9.33 -5.71 -17.82
N ILE A 203 -9.71 -6.94 -17.48
CA ILE A 203 -9.43 -7.52 -16.16
C ILE A 203 -8.92 -8.96 -16.25
N GLY A 204 -8.16 -9.38 -15.23
CA GLY A 204 -7.85 -10.79 -15.02
C GLY A 204 -6.61 -11.29 -15.75
N ASN A 205 -5.69 -10.41 -16.13
CA ASN A 205 -4.44 -10.79 -16.79
C ASN A 205 -3.42 -11.26 -15.78
N LYS A 206 -2.51 -12.14 -16.24
CA LYS A 206 -1.46 -12.69 -15.40
C LYS A 206 -0.12 -12.51 -16.06
N TYR A 207 0.84 -12.00 -15.32
CA TYR A 207 2.18 -11.71 -15.78
C TYR A 207 3.17 -12.45 -14.89
N TYR A 208 3.97 -13.33 -15.49
CA TYR A 208 4.95 -14.16 -14.80
C TYR A 208 6.33 -13.83 -15.36
N ASN A 209 7.29 -13.47 -14.50
CA ASN A 209 8.68 -13.24 -14.89
C ASN A 209 8.83 -12.23 -16.05
N CYS A 210 7.89 -11.29 -16.18
CA CYS A 210 7.89 -10.29 -17.24
C CYS A 210 8.79 -9.12 -16.85
N ASN A 211 9.38 -8.49 -17.85
CA ASN A 211 10.28 -7.35 -17.65
C ASN A 211 9.72 -6.15 -18.40
N PHE A 212 9.59 -5.03 -17.71
CA PHE A 212 9.12 -3.75 -18.22
C PHE A 212 10.23 -2.72 -18.00
N GLU A 213 11.12 -2.60 -18.98
CA GLU A 213 12.39 -1.90 -18.84
C GLU A 213 12.43 -0.69 -19.78
N ASN A 214 12.85 0.48 -19.28
CA ASN A 214 13.08 1.66 -20.11
C ASN A 214 11.88 2.01 -21.02
N CYS A 215 10.65 1.88 -20.51
CA CYS A 215 9.44 2.39 -21.16
C CYS A 215 9.07 3.75 -20.54
N LYS A 216 8.19 4.53 -21.18
CA LYS A 216 7.59 5.69 -20.52
C LYS A 216 6.65 5.22 -19.41
N TYR A 217 5.76 4.29 -19.76
CA TYR A 217 5.04 3.45 -18.81
C TYR A 217 5.29 1.98 -19.12
N GLY A 218 5.71 1.19 -18.13
CA GLY A 218 5.80 -0.27 -18.30
C GLY A 218 4.40 -0.86 -18.57
N VAL A 219 3.45 -0.52 -17.69
CA VAL A 219 2.02 -0.78 -17.88
C VAL A 219 1.26 0.54 -17.80
N TYR A 220 0.36 0.78 -18.74
CA TYR A 220 -0.61 1.87 -18.70
C TYR A 220 -2.01 1.29 -18.79
N ALA A 221 -2.83 1.56 -17.78
CA ALA A 221 -4.16 0.99 -17.67
C ALA A 221 -5.21 2.02 -17.21
N SER A 222 -6.41 1.95 -17.76
CA SER A 222 -7.55 2.76 -17.37
C SER A 222 -8.87 2.03 -17.61
N SER A 223 -9.86 2.36 -16.79
CA SER A 223 -11.26 2.04 -17.04
C SER A 223 -11.71 2.59 -18.38
N ASN A 224 -12.83 2.09 -18.93
CA ASN A 224 -13.37 2.61 -20.18
C ASN A 224 -13.50 4.14 -20.12
N GLN A 225 -12.84 4.80 -21.06
CA GLN A 225 -12.84 6.26 -21.16
C GLN A 225 -13.98 6.81 -22.02
N VAL A 226 -14.75 5.93 -22.67
CA VAL A 226 -15.85 6.30 -23.58
C VAL A 226 -17.13 5.61 -23.11
N ALA A 227 -18.21 6.38 -22.94
CA ALA A 227 -19.55 5.83 -22.80
C ALA A 227 -19.94 5.18 -24.13
N ILE A 228 -19.96 3.85 -24.18
CA ILE A 228 -20.33 3.12 -25.40
C ILE A 228 -21.86 3.06 -25.44
N PRO A 229 -22.51 3.61 -26.50
CA PRO A 229 -23.96 3.51 -26.64
C PRO A 229 -24.40 2.04 -26.62
N ASN A 230 -25.39 1.71 -25.78
CA ASN A 230 -25.95 0.36 -25.60
C ASN A 230 -25.01 -0.70 -24.97
N SER A 231 -23.94 -0.29 -24.30
CA SER A 231 -23.08 -1.19 -23.52
C SER A 231 -23.62 -1.41 -22.10
N LEU A 232 -23.58 -2.67 -21.62
CA LEU A 232 -24.17 -3.11 -20.36
C LEU A 232 -23.31 -2.88 -19.10
N ALA A 233 -22.06 -2.44 -19.19
CA ALA A 233 -21.25 -2.18 -17.99
C ALA A 233 -20.05 -1.27 -18.27
N ILE A 234 -19.85 -0.26 -17.43
CA ILE A 234 -18.55 0.41 -17.32
C ILE A 234 -17.56 -0.60 -16.73
N MET A 235 -16.39 -0.85 -17.34
CA MET A 235 -15.37 -1.75 -16.80
C MET A 235 -14.15 -1.01 -16.28
N HIS A 236 -13.60 -1.55 -15.20
CA HIS A 236 -12.35 -1.14 -14.58
C HIS A 236 -11.15 -1.85 -15.23
N SER A 237 -9.93 -1.49 -14.84
CA SER A 237 -8.69 -2.10 -15.33
C SER A 237 -8.05 -3.08 -14.33
N GLY A 238 -8.86 -3.54 -13.37
CA GLY A 238 -8.50 -4.34 -12.20
C GLY A 238 -8.14 -5.82 -12.44
N CYS A 239 -8.01 -6.56 -11.35
CA CYS A 239 -7.79 -8.02 -11.31
C CYS A 239 -6.51 -8.52 -12.01
N ASP A 240 -5.53 -7.67 -12.29
CA ASP A 240 -4.26 -8.15 -12.85
C ASP A 240 -3.34 -8.69 -11.75
N MET A 241 -2.60 -9.74 -12.07
CA MET A 241 -1.64 -10.36 -11.16
C MET A 241 -0.26 -10.38 -11.79
N TYR A 242 0.71 -9.84 -11.08
CA TYR A 242 2.12 -9.80 -11.44
C TYR A 242 2.91 -10.64 -10.45
N TYR A 243 3.66 -11.62 -10.98
CA TYR A 243 4.49 -12.54 -10.22
C TYR A 243 5.92 -12.44 -10.73
N SER A 244 6.86 -12.11 -9.85
CA SER A 244 8.29 -12.07 -10.16
C SER A 244 8.63 -11.15 -11.35
N CYS A 245 7.87 -10.07 -11.53
CA CYS A 245 8.07 -9.14 -12.64
C CYS A 245 9.06 -8.03 -12.27
N ASN A 246 9.85 -7.58 -13.24
CA ASN A 246 10.75 -6.44 -13.10
C ASN A 246 10.17 -5.21 -13.79
N PHE A 247 10.15 -4.08 -13.10
CA PHE A 247 9.75 -2.77 -13.60
C PHE A 247 10.90 -1.81 -13.37
N SER A 248 11.70 -1.56 -14.39
CA SER A 248 12.95 -0.81 -14.23
C SER A 248 13.15 0.31 -15.23
N GLU A 249 13.80 1.38 -14.78
CA GLU A 249 14.24 2.51 -15.62
C GLU A 249 13.09 3.20 -16.38
N ASN A 250 11.83 3.04 -15.95
CA ASN A 250 10.72 3.64 -16.65
C ASN A 250 10.68 5.15 -16.44
N ALA A 251 10.40 5.91 -17.51
CA ALA A 251 10.53 7.35 -17.50
C ALA A 251 9.45 8.05 -16.68
N ILE A 252 8.22 7.50 -16.64
CA ILE A 252 7.12 8.03 -15.83
C ILE A 252 6.66 7.03 -14.78
N ALA A 253 6.31 5.80 -15.15
CA ALA A 253 5.91 4.80 -14.16
C ALA A 253 6.25 3.37 -14.57
N GLY A 254 6.58 2.52 -13.59
CA GLY A 254 6.62 1.06 -13.79
C GLY A 254 5.25 0.53 -14.20
N ALA A 255 4.22 0.80 -13.40
CA ALA A 255 2.82 0.63 -13.79
C ALA A 255 1.97 1.84 -13.40
N ALA A 256 1.07 2.25 -14.27
CA ALA A 256 0.14 3.35 -14.06
C ALA A 256 -1.32 2.92 -14.29
N TYR A 257 -2.17 3.18 -13.30
CA TYR A 257 -3.59 2.85 -13.32
C TYR A 257 -4.44 4.12 -13.13
N TYR A 258 -5.41 4.33 -14.03
CA TYR A 258 -6.29 5.50 -14.07
C TYR A 258 -7.75 5.04 -14.18
N ASP A 259 -8.41 4.80 -13.05
CA ASP A 259 -9.75 4.22 -13.06
C ASP A 259 -10.81 5.15 -12.44
N LYS A 260 -12.00 5.13 -13.04
CA LYS A 260 -13.17 5.94 -12.62
C LYS A 260 -14.42 5.11 -12.32
N THR A 261 -14.26 3.80 -12.14
CA THR A 261 -15.38 2.85 -12.17
C THR A 261 -15.41 1.96 -10.93
N HIS A 262 -16.60 1.54 -10.50
CA HIS A 262 -16.75 0.52 -9.45
C HIS A 262 -16.01 -0.78 -9.82
N GLY A 263 -15.38 -1.44 -8.84
CA GLY A 263 -14.63 -2.68 -9.02
C GLY A 263 -13.14 -2.51 -9.32
N THR A 264 -12.69 -1.27 -9.57
CA THR A 264 -11.27 -0.87 -9.61
C THR A 264 -10.47 -1.50 -8.47
N GLY A 265 -9.24 -1.96 -8.71
CA GLY A 265 -8.47 -2.70 -7.71
C GLY A 265 -8.23 -4.16 -8.07
N GLN A 266 -8.07 -4.99 -7.06
CA GLN A 266 -7.75 -6.43 -7.19
C GLN A 266 -6.43 -6.69 -7.92
N TRP A 267 -5.51 -5.72 -7.87
CA TRP A 267 -4.17 -5.91 -8.39
C TRP A 267 -3.31 -6.62 -7.35
N LEU A 268 -2.53 -7.59 -7.82
CA LEU A 268 -1.51 -8.27 -7.02
C LEU A 268 -0.15 -8.04 -7.67
N PHE A 269 0.78 -7.50 -6.90
CA PHE A 269 2.20 -7.45 -7.22
C PHE A 269 2.93 -8.30 -6.19
N ASN A 270 3.39 -9.49 -6.61
CA ASN A 270 4.04 -10.45 -5.74
C ASN A 270 5.46 -10.75 -6.25
N HIS A 271 6.47 -10.63 -5.39
CA HIS A 271 7.88 -10.82 -5.77
C HIS A 271 8.35 -9.89 -6.90
N CYS A 272 7.70 -8.73 -7.08
CA CYS A 272 8.05 -7.81 -8.15
C CYS A 272 9.20 -6.89 -7.72
N THR A 273 9.98 -6.42 -8.68
CA THR A 273 11.02 -5.40 -8.46
C THR A 273 10.62 -4.13 -9.18
N PHE A 274 10.67 -3.00 -8.48
CA PHE A 274 10.46 -1.65 -9.01
C PHE A 274 11.73 -0.84 -8.73
N GLN A 275 12.59 -0.70 -9.74
CA GLN A 275 13.92 -0.13 -9.54
C GLN A 275 14.26 0.97 -10.54
N PHE A 276 14.93 2.03 -10.09
CA PHE A 276 15.44 3.11 -10.97
C PHE A 276 14.37 3.79 -11.84
N ASN A 277 13.07 3.69 -11.49
CA ASN A 277 12.04 4.36 -12.27
C ASN A 277 12.16 5.88 -12.02
N LYS A 278 12.37 6.65 -13.09
CA LYS A 278 12.63 8.11 -12.99
C LYS A 278 11.47 8.84 -12.32
N GLY A 279 10.24 8.41 -12.63
CA GLY A 279 9.03 8.79 -11.94
C GLY A 279 8.64 7.75 -10.89
N PHE A 280 7.53 7.06 -11.07
CA PHE A 280 6.95 6.19 -10.06
C PHE A 280 7.31 4.71 -10.29
N GLY A 281 7.45 3.92 -9.22
CA GLY A 281 7.36 2.46 -9.35
C GLY A 281 5.93 2.07 -9.75
N LEU A 282 4.97 2.52 -8.93
CA LEU A 282 3.53 2.39 -9.17
C LEU A 282 2.87 3.77 -9.09
N PHE A 283 2.04 4.08 -10.09
CA PHE A 283 1.19 5.27 -10.11
C PHE A 283 -0.27 4.85 -10.18
N MET A 284 -1.11 5.37 -9.29
CA MET A 284 -2.50 4.97 -9.18
C MET A 284 -3.35 6.22 -8.92
N ASP A 285 -4.19 6.57 -9.89
CA ASP A 285 -5.11 7.70 -9.84
C ASP A 285 -6.55 7.21 -9.99
N PHE A 286 -7.28 7.18 -8.88
CA PHE A 286 -8.65 6.70 -8.82
C PHE A 286 -9.60 7.87 -8.56
N ASP A 287 -10.45 8.15 -9.53
CA ASP A 287 -11.51 9.15 -9.42
C ASP A 287 -12.82 8.47 -9.00
N ILE A 288 -12.75 7.73 -7.89
CA ILE A 288 -13.87 6.98 -7.29
C ILE A 288 -13.81 7.01 -5.76
N PRO A 289 -14.98 6.96 -5.08
CA PRO A 289 -15.04 6.80 -3.64
C PRO A 289 -14.28 5.55 -3.16
N SER A 290 -13.62 5.66 -1.99
CA SER A 290 -12.81 4.56 -1.45
C SER A 290 -13.59 3.30 -1.13
N THR A 291 -14.89 3.43 -0.88
CA THR A 291 -15.80 2.30 -0.64
C THR A 291 -16.10 1.46 -1.88
N LEU A 292 -15.62 1.88 -3.06
CA LEU A 292 -15.93 1.26 -4.36
C LEU A 292 -14.72 0.66 -5.07
N PHE A 293 -13.51 0.79 -4.49
CA PHE A 293 -12.33 0.09 -4.98
C PHE A 293 -12.03 -1.14 -4.12
N SER A 294 -11.54 -2.19 -4.77
CA SER A 294 -11.12 -3.45 -4.19
C SER A 294 -9.63 -3.42 -3.79
N PRO A 295 -9.16 -4.35 -2.94
CA PRO A 295 -7.81 -4.34 -2.43
C PRO A 295 -6.72 -4.29 -3.50
N ILE A 296 -5.63 -3.59 -3.17
CA ILE A 296 -4.41 -3.54 -3.96
C ILE A 296 -3.34 -4.17 -3.11
N ILE A 297 -2.77 -5.27 -3.59
CA ILE A 297 -1.87 -6.10 -2.81
C ILE A 297 -0.48 -6.01 -3.41
N ILE A 298 0.46 -5.50 -2.65
CA ILE A 298 1.88 -5.49 -2.97
C ILE A 298 2.56 -6.30 -1.88
N MET A 299 3.18 -7.43 -2.25
CA MET A 299 3.80 -8.34 -1.30
C MET A 299 5.13 -8.85 -1.84
N ASN A 300 6.07 -9.10 -0.94
CA ASN A 300 7.42 -9.61 -1.25
C ASN A 300 8.14 -8.82 -2.35
N SER A 301 7.80 -7.55 -2.55
CA SER A 301 8.23 -6.77 -3.70
C SER A 301 9.26 -5.73 -3.28
N TRP A 302 10.30 -5.57 -4.09
CA TRP A 302 11.40 -4.64 -3.85
C TRP A 302 11.14 -3.31 -4.56
N PHE A 303 11.30 -2.19 -3.84
CA PHE A 303 11.23 -0.85 -4.41
C PHE A 303 12.54 -0.11 -4.10
N GLU A 304 13.33 0.24 -5.11
CA GLU A 304 14.57 1.02 -4.95
C GLU A 304 14.66 2.14 -5.98
N GLU A 305 15.29 3.26 -5.58
CA GLU A 305 15.66 4.36 -6.48
C GLU A 305 14.53 4.85 -7.43
N ASN A 306 13.29 4.82 -6.96
CA ASN A 306 12.14 5.38 -7.67
C ASN A 306 11.95 6.85 -7.28
N GLY A 307 11.48 7.68 -8.21
CA GLY A 307 11.02 9.04 -7.89
C GLY A 307 12.12 10.09 -7.82
N GLY A 308 13.29 9.81 -8.41
CA GLY A 308 14.42 10.74 -8.43
C GLY A 308 14.19 12.01 -9.25
N ASN A 309 13.15 12.08 -10.09
CA ASN A 309 12.85 13.23 -10.94
C ASN A 309 11.39 13.69 -10.83
N GLN A 310 11.16 14.99 -10.99
CA GLN A 310 9.82 15.50 -11.26
C GLN A 310 9.39 15.07 -12.67
N VAL A 311 8.26 14.36 -12.76
CA VAL A 311 7.71 13.89 -14.04
C VAL A 311 6.33 14.52 -14.28
N VAL A 312 6.00 14.75 -15.56
CA VAL A 312 4.65 15.16 -15.98
C VAL A 312 3.87 13.89 -16.28
N ILE A 313 2.70 13.73 -15.67
CA ILE A 313 1.81 12.61 -15.95
C ILE A 313 1.00 12.94 -17.19
N ASP A 314 1.24 12.19 -18.27
CA ASP A 314 0.50 12.32 -19.52
C ASP A 314 -0.60 11.27 -19.60
N ARG A 315 -1.85 11.72 -19.75
CA ARG A 315 -3.01 10.83 -19.95
C ARG A 315 -3.25 10.63 -21.44
N VAL A 316 -3.74 9.44 -21.81
CA VAL A 316 -4.08 9.08 -23.21
C VAL A 316 -5.07 10.05 -23.88
N ASN A 317 -5.85 10.82 -23.11
CA ASN A 317 -6.74 11.87 -23.62
C ASN A 317 -6.04 13.22 -23.93
N GLY A 318 -4.71 13.29 -23.85
CA GLY A 318 -3.96 14.53 -24.10
C GLY A 318 -4.01 15.53 -22.95
N THR A 319 -4.58 15.15 -21.80
CA THR A 319 -4.52 15.94 -20.57
C THR A 319 -3.25 15.61 -19.81
N SER A 320 -2.37 16.59 -19.66
CA SER A 320 -1.19 16.51 -18.79
C SER A 320 -1.52 17.12 -17.44
N GLN A 321 -1.09 16.47 -16.35
CA GLN A 321 -1.19 17.01 -15.01
C GLN A 321 0.21 17.34 -14.50
N SER A 322 0.48 18.63 -14.27
CA SER A 322 1.70 19.10 -13.60
C SER A 322 1.59 18.83 -12.10
N MET A 323 2.61 18.21 -11.50
CA MET A 323 2.62 17.99 -10.05
C MET A 323 2.75 19.31 -9.29
N ASN A 324 1.68 19.71 -8.61
CA ASN A 324 1.75 20.35 -7.30
C ASN A 324 2.01 19.26 -6.24
N SER A 325 2.59 19.64 -5.10
CA SER A 325 3.13 18.80 -4.01
C SER A 325 2.15 17.85 -3.30
N GLU A 326 1.00 17.55 -3.90
CA GLU A 326 -0.12 16.79 -3.33
C GLU A 326 -0.56 15.59 -4.19
N ALA A 327 0.28 15.13 -5.12
CA ALA A 327 0.01 13.87 -5.81
C ALA A 327 -0.11 12.75 -4.77
N ARG A 328 -1.32 12.19 -4.66
CA ARG A 328 -1.69 11.21 -3.64
C ARG A 328 -0.91 9.92 -3.87
N TYR A 329 0.13 9.73 -3.08
CA TYR A 329 0.68 8.42 -2.78
C TYR A 329 -0.44 7.61 -2.12
N ILE A 330 -0.55 6.32 -2.44
CA ILE A 330 -1.60 5.44 -1.92
C ILE A 330 -1.56 5.47 -0.39
N SER A 331 -2.49 6.22 0.20
CA SER A 331 -2.88 6.18 1.62
C SER A 331 -4.41 6.14 1.68
N GLY A 332 -4.97 4.98 1.35
CA GLY A 332 -6.37 4.64 1.56
C GLY A 332 -6.41 3.17 1.90
N THR A 333 -7.16 2.80 2.96
CA THR A 333 -7.13 1.50 3.64
C THR A 333 -6.45 0.38 2.86
N ILE A 334 -5.17 0.24 3.15
CA ILE A 334 -4.37 -0.89 2.74
C ILE A 334 -4.40 -1.83 3.96
N ASP A 335 -4.72 -3.11 3.78
CA ASP A 335 -4.06 -4.12 4.60
C ASP A 335 -2.57 -4.06 4.22
N VAL A 336 -1.86 -3.11 4.83
CA VAL A 336 -0.44 -2.84 4.59
C VAL A 336 0.34 -4.02 5.15
N VAL A 337 0.51 -5.07 4.35
CA VAL A 337 1.63 -5.99 4.54
C VAL A 337 2.81 -5.41 3.76
N VAL A 338 3.43 -4.38 4.34
CA VAL A 338 4.75 -3.92 3.89
C VAL A 338 5.77 -4.88 4.47
N VAL A 339 6.32 -5.72 3.60
CA VAL A 339 7.52 -6.51 3.86
C VAL A 339 8.66 -5.91 3.04
N GLY A 340 9.69 -5.42 3.74
CA GLY A 340 10.98 -4.95 3.20
C GLY A 340 11.13 -3.42 3.24
N SER A 341 12.27 -2.81 3.55
CA SER A 341 13.66 -3.30 3.68
C SER A 341 14.52 -2.31 4.48
N GLU A 342 15.81 -2.66 4.64
CA GLU A 342 16.88 -1.96 5.36
C GLU A 342 17.18 -0.53 4.84
N ASP A 343 16.37 0.48 5.17
CA ASP A 343 16.94 1.83 5.32
C ASP A 343 16.22 2.71 6.35
N SER A 344 17.02 3.45 7.09
CA SER A 344 16.82 3.86 8.49
C SER A 344 15.77 4.96 8.77
N LYS A 345 14.78 5.24 7.92
CA LYS A 345 13.85 6.40 8.11
C LYS A 345 12.40 6.27 7.62
N THR A 346 11.69 5.17 7.87
CA THR A 346 10.22 5.08 7.61
C THR A 346 9.38 4.94 8.90
N ARG A 347 8.24 5.67 8.97
CA ARG A 347 7.24 5.62 10.07
C ARG A 347 5.88 5.10 9.55
N LEU A 348 5.18 4.29 10.36
CA LEU A 348 4.04 3.39 10.05
C LEU A 348 2.68 3.89 10.62
N GLY A 349 1.54 3.60 9.94
CA GLY A 349 0.16 3.74 10.46
C GLY A 349 -0.81 2.68 9.90
N ILE A 350 -1.77 2.18 10.71
CA ILE A 350 -2.63 0.99 10.46
C ILE A 350 -4.14 1.29 10.73
N GLY A 351 -5.10 0.87 9.85
CA GLY A 351 -6.57 0.82 10.12
C GLY A 351 -7.53 0.71 8.90
N VAL A 352 -8.76 0.17 9.08
CA VAL A 352 -9.84 -0.06 8.06
C VAL A 352 -11.08 0.87 8.14
N ASP A 353 -11.90 0.90 7.08
CA ASP A 353 -12.85 1.93 6.57
C ASP A 353 -13.90 2.56 7.50
N LYS A 354 -14.08 2.09 8.73
CA LYS A 354 -14.87 2.79 9.78
C LYS A 354 -14.26 2.54 11.15
N PRO A 355 -13.13 3.19 11.49
CA PRO A 355 -12.64 3.13 12.86
C PRO A 355 -13.57 4.02 13.70
N LYS A 356 -14.38 3.41 14.57
CA LYS A 356 -15.23 4.12 15.54
C LYS A 356 -14.42 4.86 16.62
N SER A 357 -13.10 4.88 16.49
CA SER A 357 -12.12 5.39 17.45
C SER A 357 -10.82 5.77 16.73
N THR A 358 -10.01 6.66 17.31
CA THR A 358 -8.60 6.90 16.92
C THR A 358 -7.78 5.61 16.89
N LEU A 359 -6.60 5.62 16.23
CA LEU A 359 -5.62 4.52 16.09
C LEU A 359 -5.91 3.33 17.02
N HIS A 360 -6.49 2.26 16.49
CA HIS A 360 -6.86 1.06 17.24
C HIS A 360 -5.82 -0.04 16.98
N ILE A 361 -4.95 -0.24 17.97
CA ILE A 361 -3.99 -1.36 18.00
C ILE A 361 -4.64 -2.47 18.82
N HIS A 362 -4.89 -3.61 18.19
CA HIS A 362 -5.53 -4.76 18.85
C HIS A 362 -4.62 -5.99 18.74
N ASP A 363 -4.43 -6.67 19.86
CA ASP A 363 -3.81 -7.98 19.96
C ASP A 363 -4.51 -8.71 21.12
N LYS A 364 -4.70 -10.03 21.01
CA LYS A 364 -5.43 -10.82 22.02
C LYS A 364 -4.68 -10.90 23.36
N SER A 365 -3.38 -10.63 23.36
CA SER A 365 -2.48 -10.77 24.50
C SER A 365 -1.79 -9.47 24.92
N LEU A 366 -1.31 -8.67 23.97
CA LEU A 366 -0.54 -7.46 24.28
C LEU A 366 -0.54 -6.44 23.11
N PRO A 367 -1.59 -5.61 22.96
CA PRO A 367 -1.58 -4.53 21.98
C PRO A 367 -0.53 -3.47 22.36
N MET A 368 0.36 -3.13 21.43
CA MET A 368 1.53 -2.27 21.70
C MET A 368 1.84 -1.31 20.55
N LEU A 369 2.16 -0.06 20.90
CA LEU A 369 2.85 0.92 20.07
C LEU A 369 4.29 1.08 20.58
N GLN A 370 5.28 0.73 19.77
CA GLN A 370 6.69 0.89 20.08
C GLN A 370 7.30 2.02 19.23
N LEU A 371 8.05 2.92 19.88
CA LEU A 371 8.78 4.02 19.26
C LEU A 371 10.26 3.88 19.60
N THR A 372 11.09 3.43 18.66
CA THR A 372 12.54 3.34 18.85
C THR A 372 13.26 4.54 18.24
N SER A 373 14.49 4.80 18.69
CA SER A 373 15.34 5.88 18.15
C SER A 373 16.71 5.39 17.68
N ASP A 374 16.90 4.07 17.62
CA ASP A 374 18.11 3.46 17.10
C ASP A 374 18.09 3.33 15.57
N SER A 375 19.24 3.58 14.95
CA SER A 375 19.44 3.41 13.51
C SER A 375 19.79 1.98 13.12
N THR A 376 19.79 1.04 14.06
CA THR A 376 20.30 -0.33 13.88
C THR A 376 19.22 -1.33 13.50
N GLY A 377 17.94 -0.96 13.55
CA GLY A 377 16.82 -1.87 13.27
C GLY A 377 16.78 -3.09 14.21
N SER A 378 17.38 -3.00 15.40
CA SER A 378 17.40 -4.10 16.37
C SER A 378 15.99 -4.39 16.86
N GLU A 379 15.56 -5.65 16.80
CA GLU A 379 14.32 -6.13 17.44
C GLU A 379 14.40 -6.15 18.98
N ASP A 380 15.50 -5.64 19.57
CA ASP A 380 15.64 -5.58 21.02
C ASP A 380 14.50 -4.75 21.61
N ARG A 381 13.54 -5.48 22.20
CA ARG A 381 12.38 -4.97 22.94
C ARG A 381 12.76 -4.10 24.13
N ASN A 382 14.03 -3.76 24.31
CA ASN A 382 14.58 -3.00 25.43
C ASN A 382 14.97 -1.57 25.05
N ASN A 383 14.77 -1.15 23.80
CA ASN A 383 15.11 0.19 23.33
C ASN A 383 13.85 1.04 23.04
N GLY A 384 13.91 2.33 23.38
CA GLY A 384 12.92 3.34 23.02
C GLY A 384 11.76 3.51 24.02
N GLY A 385 10.59 3.88 23.52
CA GLY A 385 9.37 4.09 24.30
C GLY A 385 8.24 3.15 23.88
N LEU A 386 7.47 2.66 24.84
CA LEU A 386 6.29 1.84 24.62
C LEU A 386 5.02 2.50 25.15
N ILE A 387 3.92 2.28 24.43
CA ILE A 387 2.56 2.45 24.90
C ILE A 387 1.84 1.12 24.66
N TYR A 388 1.45 0.41 25.71
CA TYR A 388 0.78 -0.88 25.58
C TYR A 388 -0.34 -1.03 26.60
N VAL A 389 -1.29 -1.93 26.32
CA VAL A 389 -2.40 -2.21 27.24
C VAL A 389 -2.28 -3.66 27.72
N THR A 390 -2.34 -3.86 29.04
CA THR A 390 -2.50 -5.19 29.66
C THR A 390 -3.99 -5.52 29.78
N GLU A 391 -4.37 -6.60 30.46
CA GLU A 391 -5.79 -6.94 30.64
C GLU A 391 -6.64 -5.80 31.24
N SER A 392 -6.03 -4.92 32.06
CA SER A 392 -6.73 -3.81 32.74
C SER A 392 -6.07 -2.44 32.61
N ASP A 393 -4.79 -2.35 32.25
CA ASP A 393 -4.01 -1.12 32.46
C ASP A 393 -3.37 -0.60 31.17
N LEU A 394 -3.39 0.72 31.00
CA LEU A 394 -2.58 1.41 30.00
C LEU A 394 -1.18 1.67 30.58
N MET A 395 -0.18 1.10 29.93
CA MET A 395 1.22 1.24 30.28
C MET A 395 1.91 2.20 29.31
N ILE A 396 2.58 3.23 29.84
CA ILE A 396 3.47 4.11 29.10
C ILE A 396 4.86 3.95 29.70
N GLN A 397 5.79 3.39 28.94
CA GLN A 397 7.11 3.03 29.43
C GLN A 397 8.19 3.69 28.59
N ASN A 398 9.12 4.40 29.24
CA ASN A 398 10.43 4.63 28.66
C ASN A 398 11.31 3.41 28.99
N LYS A 399 11.81 2.71 27.98
CA LYS A 399 12.69 1.55 28.16
C LYS A 399 14.16 1.91 28.20
N GLU A 400 14.49 3.14 27.85
CA GLU A 400 15.81 3.70 28.04
C GLU A 400 16.08 4.02 29.51
N ASN A 401 17.36 4.13 29.87
CA ASN A 401 17.82 4.77 31.12
C ASN A 401 17.63 6.29 31.07
N GLY A 402 16.42 6.72 30.73
CA GLY A 402 16.01 8.10 30.48
C GLY A 402 14.77 8.47 31.28
N ARG A 403 14.38 9.74 31.17
CA ARG A 403 13.24 10.29 31.90
C ARG A 403 11.95 10.15 31.10
N LEU A 404 10.82 10.10 31.79
CA LEU A 404 9.50 10.19 31.16
C LEU A 404 8.87 11.54 31.51
N TYR A 405 8.50 12.31 30.48
CA TYR A 405 7.93 13.64 30.65
C TYR A 405 6.48 13.68 30.16
N LEU A 406 5.61 14.27 30.97
CA LEU A 406 4.28 14.71 30.58
C LEU A 406 4.33 16.24 30.44
N VAL A 407 4.28 16.73 29.20
CA VAL A 407 4.49 18.16 28.88
C VAL A 407 3.21 18.74 28.29
N ASN A 408 2.80 19.90 28.78
CA ASN A 408 1.85 20.77 28.08
C ASN A 408 2.44 22.19 27.94
N SER A 409 1.74 23.08 27.23
CA SER A 409 2.20 24.46 27.01
C SER A 409 2.37 25.27 28.30
N ALA A 410 1.76 24.85 29.41
CA ALA A 410 1.79 25.52 30.71
C ALA A 410 2.80 24.92 31.70
N GLY A 411 3.37 23.74 31.46
CA GLY A 411 4.28 23.09 32.41
C GLY A 411 4.63 21.63 32.10
N MET A 412 5.47 21.05 32.96
CA MET A 412 5.99 19.69 32.83
C MET A 412 5.98 18.96 34.17
N VAL A 413 5.49 17.72 34.14
CA VAL A 413 5.61 16.72 35.21
C VAL A 413 6.59 15.64 34.74
N GLU A 414 7.45 15.20 35.65
CA GLU A 414 8.58 14.29 35.36
C GLU A 414 8.57 13.09 36.31
N LEU A 415 8.79 11.90 35.76
CA LEU A 415 9.34 10.76 36.49
C LEU A 415 10.84 10.72 36.23
N ASP A 416 11.62 10.98 37.28
CA ASP A 416 13.08 11.00 37.18
C ASP A 416 13.69 9.59 37.28
N LEU A 417 15.02 9.51 37.13
CA LEU A 417 15.75 8.24 37.14
C LEU A 417 15.74 7.54 38.51
N SER A 418 15.34 8.24 39.57
CA SER A 418 15.21 7.69 40.92
C SER A 418 13.76 7.30 41.23
N GLY A 419 12.85 7.41 40.26
CA GLY A 419 11.43 7.10 40.43
C GLY A 419 10.63 8.21 41.13
N ASN A 420 11.20 9.41 41.29
CA ASN A 420 10.49 10.52 41.92
C ASN A 420 9.47 11.13 40.95
N PHE A 421 8.30 11.49 41.48
CA PHE A 421 7.31 12.30 40.77
C PHE A 421 7.54 13.79 41.05
N LEU A 422 8.04 14.51 40.05
CA LEU A 422 8.47 15.90 40.19
C LEU A 422 7.59 16.85 39.36
N SER A 423 7.22 17.98 39.94
CA SER A 423 6.64 19.11 39.22
C SER A 423 7.69 20.21 39.05
N ARG A 424 8.07 20.55 37.81
CA ARG A 424 9.16 21.51 37.57
C ARG A 424 8.74 22.98 37.62
N LYS A 425 7.49 23.28 37.23
CA LYS A 425 6.97 24.65 37.15
C LYS A 425 5.58 24.80 37.77
N GLY A 426 5.05 23.76 38.41
CA GLY A 426 3.73 23.73 39.06
C GLY A 426 3.79 23.32 40.52
N LYS A 427 2.62 23.23 41.16
CA LYS A 427 2.46 22.69 42.53
C LYS A 427 2.08 21.21 42.45
N ILE A 428 2.44 20.44 43.47
CA ILE A 428 1.89 19.10 43.72
C ILE A 428 0.82 19.25 44.80
N GLY A 429 -0.39 18.75 44.57
CA GLY A 429 -1.46 18.83 45.56
C GLY A 429 -2.86 18.66 44.97
N TYR A 430 -3.85 19.01 45.80
CA TYR A 430 -5.27 18.88 45.47
C TYR A 430 -5.76 19.98 44.52
N GLY A 431 -6.53 19.58 43.51
CA GLY A 431 -7.18 20.50 42.55
C GLY A 431 -8.36 21.26 43.15
N GLY A 432 -8.84 22.28 42.44
CA GLY A 432 -10.05 23.02 42.84
C GLY A 432 -11.26 22.09 43.02
N GLY A 433 -11.98 22.23 44.13
CA GLY A 433 -13.13 21.38 44.47
C GLY A 433 -12.83 20.15 45.33
N ALA A 434 -11.56 19.81 45.55
CA ALA A 434 -11.16 18.66 46.37
C ALA A 434 -11.12 18.94 47.89
N GLY A 435 -11.58 20.11 48.33
CA GLY A 435 -11.60 20.47 49.75
C GLY A 435 -12.83 21.26 50.14
N SER A 436 -13.05 21.36 51.46
CA SER A 436 -14.21 22.04 52.04
C SER A 436 -13.81 23.06 53.12
N TYR A 437 -14.72 23.99 53.40
CA TYR A 437 -14.61 24.98 54.45
C TYR A 437 -15.63 24.67 55.55
N ILE A 438 -15.16 24.37 56.76
CA ILE A 438 -15.99 23.91 57.88
C ILE A 438 -15.95 24.90 59.03
N LEU A 439 -17.12 25.20 59.60
CA LEU A 439 -17.27 26.01 60.81
C LEU A 439 -17.38 25.11 62.04
N GLN A 440 -16.48 25.28 63.01
CA GLN A 440 -16.58 24.67 64.34
C GLN A 440 -17.36 25.59 65.27
N TYR A 441 -18.38 25.07 65.95
CA TYR A 441 -19.26 25.86 66.79
C TYR A 441 -18.99 25.68 68.29
N SER A 442 -19.27 26.73 69.05
CA SER A 442 -19.27 26.80 70.52
C SER A 442 -17.89 26.70 71.21
N PHE A 443 -17.12 25.64 70.98
CA PHE A 443 -15.85 25.39 71.67
C PHE A 443 -14.78 24.83 70.73
N LYS A 444 -13.51 25.15 71.02
CA LYS A 444 -12.33 24.74 70.23
C LYS A 444 -12.02 23.23 70.27
N ASP A 445 -12.58 22.50 71.24
CA ASP A 445 -12.45 21.05 71.40
C ASP A 445 -13.59 20.25 70.73
N ARG A 446 -14.62 20.91 70.21
CA ARG A 446 -15.75 20.23 69.59
C ARG A 446 -15.35 19.57 68.27
N SER A 447 -15.64 18.28 68.13
CA SER A 447 -15.39 17.56 66.89
C SER A 447 -16.07 18.21 65.67
N VAL A 448 -15.45 18.05 64.50
CA VAL A 448 -15.99 18.50 63.21
C VAL A 448 -15.89 17.37 62.20
N THR A 449 -16.88 17.27 61.32
CA THR A 449 -16.87 16.30 60.21
C THR A 449 -16.51 17.01 58.92
N CYS A 450 -15.47 16.55 58.23
CA CYS A 450 -15.10 17.02 56.90
C CYS A 450 -14.66 15.82 56.06
N ASN A 451 -15.55 15.28 55.23
CA ASN A 451 -15.26 14.12 54.38
C ASN A 451 -14.67 14.57 53.04
N PHE A 452 -13.54 15.28 53.11
CA PHE A 452 -12.76 15.73 51.96
C PHE A 452 -11.26 15.55 52.24
N PRO A 453 -10.44 15.25 51.22
CA PRO A 453 -9.01 14.98 51.42
C PRO A 453 -8.18 16.22 51.79
N SER A 454 -8.76 17.41 51.64
CA SER A 454 -8.19 18.67 52.11
C SER A 454 -9.30 19.60 52.61
N GLY A 455 -8.93 20.64 53.34
CA GLY A 455 -9.91 21.63 53.74
C GLY A 455 -9.39 22.68 54.69
N CYS A 456 -10.30 23.52 55.15
CA CYS A 456 -10.07 24.56 56.13
C CYS A 456 -11.14 24.48 57.23
N VAL A 457 -10.71 24.30 58.47
CA VAL A 457 -11.60 24.37 59.64
C VAL A 457 -11.43 25.73 60.29
N ARG A 458 -12.48 26.54 60.29
CA ARG A 458 -12.56 27.73 61.16
C ARG A 458 -12.98 27.28 62.55
N MET A 459 -12.02 27.27 63.47
CA MET A 459 -12.24 26.88 64.86
C MET A 459 -13.12 27.88 65.60
N ALA A 460 -13.82 27.43 66.65
CA ALA A 460 -14.65 28.30 67.47
C ALA A 460 -13.82 29.43 68.13
N ALA A 461 -14.45 30.57 68.39
CA ALA A 461 -13.85 31.72 69.10
C ALA A 461 -13.97 31.59 70.63
N SER A 462 -13.74 30.38 71.19
CA SER A 462 -13.73 30.16 72.64
C SER A 462 -12.34 30.42 73.23
N ALA A 463 -12.27 30.84 74.48
CA ALA A 463 -10.99 31.12 75.15
C ALA A 463 -10.05 29.90 75.17
N LEU A 464 -8.78 30.11 74.84
CA LEU A 464 -7.69 29.16 75.03
C LEU A 464 -6.65 29.79 75.96
N GLY A 465 -6.38 29.12 77.09
CA GLY A 465 -5.45 29.59 78.11
C GLY A 465 -4.04 29.85 77.57
N ALA A 466 -3.29 30.72 78.25
CA ALA A 466 -1.87 30.95 77.97
C ALA A 466 -1.10 29.63 77.98
N ASN A 467 -0.18 29.43 77.02
CA ASN A 467 0.65 28.22 76.89
C ASN A 467 -0.13 26.88 76.88
N SER A 468 -1.44 26.91 76.63
CA SER A 468 -2.33 25.74 76.72
C SER A 468 -2.65 25.17 75.34
N SER A 469 -2.93 23.86 75.29
CA SER A 469 -3.36 23.18 74.06
C SER A 469 -4.82 22.73 74.15
N VAL A 470 -5.52 22.74 73.02
CA VAL A 470 -6.85 22.16 72.85
C VAL A 470 -6.84 21.23 71.64
N ALA A 471 -7.55 20.12 71.75
CA ALA A 471 -7.67 19.14 70.67
C ALA A 471 -9.15 18.95 70.31
N PHE A 472 -9.46 18.90 69.03
CA PHE A 472 -10.75 18.40 68.54
C PHE A 472 -10.54 17.23 67.60
N VAL A 473 -11.56 16.37 67.48
CA VAL A 473 -11.56 15.27 66.51
C VAL A 473 -12.04 15.81 65.16
N LEU A 474 -11.20 15.69 64.13
CA LEU A 474 -11.60 15.80 62.74
C LEU A 474 -12.08 14.43 62.29
N GLU A 475 -13.38 14.25 62.16
CA GLU A 475 -13.99 13.08 61.54
C GLU A 475 -13.89 13.22 60.01
N ASN A 476 -13.19 12.29 59.37
CA ASN A 476 -12.91 12.34 57.93
C ASN A 476 -12.67 10.93 57.39
N ASN A 477 -13.56 10.46 56.54
CA ASN A 477 -13.50 9.13 55.93
C ASN A 477 -12.37 8.92 54.90
N PHE A 478 -11.63 9.97 54.52
CA PHE A 478 -10.43 9.87 53.69
C PHE A 478 -9.15 9.58 54.50
N ILE A 479 -9.21 9.65 55.83
CA ILE A 479 -8.06 9.34 56.69
C ILE A 479 -7.99 7.84 56.93
N TYR A 480 -6.84 7.24 56.63
CA TYR A 480 -6.40 5.93 57.11
C TYR A 480 -5.37 6.10 58.23
N GLN A 481 -5.20 5.07 59.05
CA GLN A 481 -4.32 5.10 60.23
C GLN A 481 -2.87 5.51 59.90
N ASP A 482 -2.39 5.17 58.70
CA ASP A 482 -1.01 5.41 58.27
C ASP A 482 -0.82 6.71 57.49
N ASP A 483 -1.89 7.43 57.18
CA ASP A 483 -1.79 8.66 56.41
C ASP A 483 -1.07 9.77 57.21
N VAL A 484 -0.40 10.66 56.49
CA VAL A 484 0.15 11.89 57.05
C VAL A 484 -0.86 13.00 56.88
N VAL A 485 -1.35 13.53 58.01
CA VAL A 485 -2.20 14.73 58.02
C VAL A 485 -1.34 15.95 58.26
N ILE A 486 -1.15 16.75 57.20
CA ILE A 486 -0.43 18.02 57.27
C ILE A 486 -1.43 19.11 57.66
N VAL A 487 -1.10 19.89 58.68
CA VAL A 487 -1.92 21.00 59.17
C VAL A 487 -1.11 22.27 59.21
N ASN A 488 -1.76 23.39 58.94
CA ASN A 488 -1.15 24.71 59.10
C ASN A 488 -2.18 25.74 59.53
N VAL A 489 -1.76 26.67 60.39
CA VAL A 489 -2.59 27.83 60.73
C VAL A 489 -2.66 28.75 59.51
N ARG A 490 -3.85 28.88 58.93
CA ARG A 490 -4.10 29.68 57.73
C ARG A 490 -4.24 31.16 58.07
N SER A 491 -5.06 31.48 59.07
CA SER A 491 -5.46 32.84 59.39
C SER A 491 -6.16 32.94 60.75
N MET A 492 -6.12 34.14 61.33
CA MET A 492 -6.85 34.56 62.53
C MET A 492 -7.05 36.08 62.49
N PRO A 493 -8.04 36.65 63.20
CA PRO A 493 -8.29 38.09 63.27
C PRO A 493 -7.08 38.96 63.63
N SER A 494 -6.25 38.51 64.57
CA SER A 494 -5.07 39.25 65.02
C SER A 494 -3.98 39.36 63.95
N GLY A 495 -4.03 38.52 62.90
CA GLY A 495 -3.05 38.47 61.82
C GLY A 495 -1.65 37.99 62.23
N ASN A 496 -1.44 37.66 63.52
CA ASN A 496 -0.17 37.19 64.05
C ASN A 496 -0.17 35.66 64.21
N SER A 497 0.38 34.96 63.23
CA SER A 497 0.44 33.49 63.23
C SER A 497 1.34 32.90 64.30
N ASP A 498 2.29 33.66 64.86
CA ASP A 498 3.23 33.17 65.88
C ASP A 498 2.57 32.92 67.23
N LEU A 499 1.31 33.39 67.41
CA LEU A 499 0.52 33.13 68.60
C LEU A 499 0.05 31.68 68.73
N TYR A 500 0.09 30.90 67.63
CA TYR A 500 -0.43 29.55 67.63
C TYR A 500 0.48 28.57 66.89
N SER A 501 0.61 27.37 67.45
CA SER A 501 1.12 26.20 66.73
C SER A 501 0.02 25.16 66.55
N VAL A 502 0.06 24.41 65.45
CA VAL A 502 -0.92 23.35 65.16
C VAL A 502 -0.21 22.07 64.77
N ARG A 503 -0.72 20.93 65.24
CA ARG A 503 -0.25 19.60 64.84
C ARG A 503 -1.41 18.62 64.73
N ALA A 504 -1.29 17.66 63.83
CA ALA A 504 -2.16 16.49 63.80
C ALA A 504 -1.58 15.40 64.72
N SER A 505 -2.45 14.60 65.32
CA SER A 505 -2.06 13.46 66.16
C SER A 505 -3.19 12.43 66.20
N ASN A 506 -2.92 11.25 66.76
CA ASN A 506 -3.93 10.20 66.92
C ASN A 506 -4.63 9.89 65.58
N ILE A 507 -3.83 9.77 64.50
CA ILE A 507 -4.35 9.44 63.18
C ILE A 507 -4.92 8.01 63.25
N LYS A 508 -6.20 7.88 62.91
CA LYS A 508 -6.93 6.62 62.92
C LYS A 508 -7.81 6.58 61.68
N THR A 509 -8.13 5.39 61.20
CA THR A 509 -9.08 5.28 60.08
C THR A 509 -10.39 6.00 60.43
N GLY A 510 -10.77 6.95 59.59
CA GLY A 510 -11.96 7.80 59.74
C GLY A 510 -11.79 9.04 60.61
N SER A 511 -10.64 9.28 61.27
CA SER A 511 -10.46 10.48 62.09
C SER A 511 -9.01 10.83 62.46
N CYS A 512 -8.77 12.08 62.85
CA CYS A 512 -7.56 12.46 63.58
C CYS A 512 -7.85 13.52 64.64
N HIS A 513 -6.91 13.75 65.55
CA HIS A 513 -6.96 14.92 66.42
C HIS A 513 -6.18 16.08 65.79
N ILE A 514 -6.81 17.24 65.74
CA ILE A 514 -6.14 18.50 65.42
C ILE A 514 -5.90 19.23 66.72
N ILE A 515 -4.63 19.43 67.08
CA ILE A 515 -4.23 20.06 68.33
C ILE A 515 -3.73 21.47 68.02
N LEU A 516 -4.42 22.47 68.55
CA LEU A 516 -4.01 23.87 68.53
C LEU A 516 -3.41 24.23 69.89
N LYS A 517 -2.22 24.83 69.90
CA LYS A 517 -1.58 25.37 71.10
C LYS A 517 -1.50 26.88 71.00
N ASN A 518 -1.89 27.56 72.08
CA ASN A 518 -1.61 28.98 72.28
C ASN A 518 -0.16 29.10 72.77
N GLU A 519 0.69 29.77 72.01
CA GLU A 519 2.11 29.99 72.33
C GLU A 519 2.34 31.31 73.09
N SER A 520 1.27 32.09 73.33
CA SER A 520 1.35 33.35 74.06
C SER A 520 1.23 33.17 75.57
N ASN A 521 1.64 34.21 76.29
CA ASN A 521 1.50 34.32 77.75
C ASN A 521 0.13 34.87 78.19
N THR A 522 -0.83 35.00 77.27
CA THR A 522 -2.18 35.55 77.54
C THR A 522 -3.28 34.59 77.07
N ILE A 523 -4.49 34.78 77.58
CA ILE A 523 -5.67 34.06 77.06
C ILE A 523 -6.05 34.66 75.70
N LEU A 524 -6.28 33.80 74.71
CA LEU A 524 -6.74 34.21 73.38
C LEU A 524 -8.12 33.62 73.09
N SER A 525 -9.05 34.45 72.61
CA SER A 525 -10.47 34.08 72.37
C SER A 525 -10.90 34.31 70.92
N GLU A 526 -9.96 34.47 69.99
CA GLU A 526 -10.27 34.62 68.57
C GLU A 526 -10.52 33.25 67.89
N TYR A 527 -11.19 33.26 66.73
CA TYR A 527 -11.24 32.07 65.88
C TYR A 527 -9.88 31.85 65.22
N VAL A 528 -9.57 30.61 64.87
CA VAL A 528 -8.37 30.27 64.11
C VAL A 528 -8.77 29.38 62.94
N GLU A 529 -8.35 29.72 61.73
CA GLU A 529 -8.54 28.90 60.56
C GLU A 529 -7.34 27.96 60.39
N VAL A 530 -7.61 26.66 60.34
CA VAL A 530 -6.59 25.62 60.16
C VAL A 530 -6.84 24.96 58.82
N ASN A 531 -5.87 25.07 57.92
CA ASN A 531 -5.83 24.24 56.72
C ASN A 531 -5.33 22.85 57.09
N PHE A 532 -5.91 21.84 56.46
CA PHE A 532 -5.38 20.50 56.49
C PHE A 532 -5.34 19.90 55.09
N CYS A 533 -4.38 19.02 54.85
CA CYS A 533 -4.39 18.11 53.73
C CYS A 533 -3.89 16.74 54.18
N ILE A 534 -4.44 15.70 53.58
CA ILE A 534 -4.05 14.32 53.84
C ILE A 534 -3.02 13.94 52.77
N VAL A 535 -2.00 13.19 53.15
CA VAL A 535 -1.03 12.61 52.22
C VAL A 535 -1.01 11.13 52.55
N SER A 536 -1.41 10.29 51.60
CA SER A 536 -1.40 8.86 51.86
C SER A 536 0.04 8.36 51.92
N CYS A 537 0.36 7.61 52.97
CA CYS A 537 1.65 6.95 53.09
C CYS A 537 1.61 5.49 52.62
N GLY A 538 0.46 5.00 52.18
CA GLY A 538 0.28 3.71 51.55
C GLY A 538 0.98 2.56 52.28
N ASN A 539 0.34 2.01 53.32
CA ASN A 539 0.73 0.69 53.80
C ASN A 539 -0.12 -0.38 53.12
N SER A 540 0.59 -1.45 52.72
CA SER A 540 0.07 -2.73 52.27
C SER A 540 -0.89 -3.37 53.26
#